data_AF-A0A416JEW7-F1
#
_entry.id   AF-A0A416JEW7-F1
#
_cell.length_a   1.000
_cell.length_b   1.000
_cell.length_c   1.000
_cell.angle_alpha   90.00
_cell.angle_beta   90.00
_cell.angle_gamma   90.00
#
_symmetry.space_group_name_H-M   'P 1'
#
loop_
_entity.id
_entity.type
_entity.pdbx_description
1 polymer ?
#
loop_
_entity_poly.entity_id
_entity_poly.type
_entity_poly.pdbx_seq_one_letter_code
_entity_poly.pdbx_strand_id
1 'polypeptide(L)'
;MKNVVLSNEDFQDFPIGEFPYDRDHTAMGEYQYVVANGYHGNWVDMVCNSSYNGTGPTWLITERDGRHFMESMRIEKNRPHRMFPTLETGKHQWKDYEVSVSVRRLSQKGMAGLVFSMNHSIDTLVFYLDGKDKAAVAYRHKEEVQVLKEVSFPHGCDQEYRLKVDCD
;
A
#
# COMPACT_ATOMS: atom_id res chain seq x y z
N MET A 1 25.42 15.73 -6.46
CA MET A 1 24.13 15.56 -7.17
C MET A 1 23.07 16.32 -6.37
N LYS A 2 22.14 17.03 -7.00
CA LYS A 2 21.05 17.71 -6.28
C LYS A 2 19.89 16.73 -6.15
N ASN A 3 19.40 16.52 -4.93
CA ASN A 3 18.20 15.72 -4.71
C ASN A 3 16.97 16.57 -5.05
N VAL A 4 16.02 15.98 -5.77
CA VAL A 4 14.74 16.61 -6.10
C VAL A 4 13.65 15.78 -5.44
N VAL A 5 12.71 16.46 -4.79
CA VAL A 5 11.53 15.79 -4.22
C VAL A 5 10.59 15.42 -5.36
N LEU A 6 10.41 14.11 -5.59
CA LEU A 6 9.49 13.60 -6.62
C LEU A 6 8.04 13.58 -6.14
N SER A 7 7.83 13.25 -4.87
CA SER A 7 6.53 13.26 -4.19
C SER A 7 6.76 13.47 -2.69
N ASN A 8 5.83 14.15 -2.04
CA ASN A 8 5.76 14.29 -0.58
C ASN A 8 4.29 14.31 -0.17
N GLU A 9 3.89 13.37 0.66
CA GLU A 9 2.50 13.16 1.07
C GLU A 9 2.41 13.12 2.60
N ASP A 10 1.43 13.85 3.13
CA ASP A 10 1.06 13.85 4.56
C ASP A 10 -0.43 13.55 4.81
N PHE A 11 -1.22 13.39 3.74
CA PHE A 11 -2.65 13.12 3.71
C PHE A 11 -3.54 14.20 4.35
N GLN A 12 -3.00 15.36 4.72
CA GLN A 12 -3.76 16.39 5.44
C GLN A 12 -4.82 17.08 4.58
N ASP A 13 -4.64 17.06 3.26
CA ASP A 13 -5.60 17.57 2.27
C ASP A 13 -6.79 16.62 2.03
N PHE A 14 -6.70 15.35 2.45
CA PHE A 14 -7.81 14.42 2.38
C PHE A 14 -8.83 14.65 3.50
N PRO A 15 -10.13 14.61 3.19
CA PRO A 15 -11.16 14.61 4.22
C PRO A 15 -11.14 13.30 5.02
N ILE A 16 -11.42 13.38 6.33
CA ILE A 16 -11.59 12.18 7.18
C ILE A 16 -12.77 11.34 6.68
N GLY A 17 -12.55 10.04 6.53
CA GLY A 17 -13.56 9.10 6.05
C GLY A 17 -13.05 8.20 4.93
N GLU A 18 -13.93 7.90 3.98
CA GLU A 18 -13.67 6.91 2.94
C GLU A 18 -12.73 7.47 1.86
N PHE A 19 -11.65 6.75 1.54
CA PHE A 19 -10.94 6.98 0.29
C PHE A 19 -11.86 6.59 -0.88
N PRO A 20 -11.87 7.32 -2.01
CA PRO A 20 -12.75 7.01 -3.13
C PRO A 20 -12.62 5.56 -3.59
N TYR A 21 -13.77 4.89 -3.75
CA TYR A 21 -13.85 3.52 -4.23
C TYR A 21 -15.11 3.32 -5.09
N ASP A 22 -15.13 2.28 -5.92
CA ASP A 22 -16.33 1.91 -6.68
C ASP A 22 -17.35 1.23 -5.74
N ARG A 23 -18.42 1.95 -5.40
CA ARG A 23 -19.49 1.46 -4.52
C ARG A 23 -20.35 0.40 -5.19
N ASP A 24 -20.55 0.53 -6.49
CA ASP A 24 -21.48 -0.30 -7.24
C ASP A 24 -20.81 -1.59 -7.74
N HIS A 25 -19.46 -1.60 -7.81
CA HIS A 25 -18.64 -2.75 -8.21
C HIS A 25 -19.22 -3.46 -9.43
N THR A 26 -19.63 -2.66 -10.41
CA THR A 26 -20.29 -3.17 -11.60
C THR A 26 -19.28 -3.85 -12.52
N ALA A 27 -19.74 -4.72 -13.42
CA ALA A 27 -18.87 -5.23 -14.50
C ALA A 27 -18.23 -4.09 -15.33
N MET A 28 -18.82 -2.90 -15.31
CA MET A 28 -18.23 -1.72 -15.94
C MET A 28 -16.98 -1.22 -15.20
N GLY A 29 -16.92 -1.30 -13.88
CA GLY A 29 -15.72 -0.98 -13.09
C GLY A 29 -14.62 -2.03 -13.18
N GLU A 30 -14.96 -3.30 -13.44
CA GLU A 30 -13.98 -4.38 -13.62
C GLU A 30 -13.34 -4.40 -15.01
N TYR A 31 -14.09 -4.06 -16.07
CA TYR A 31 -13.63 -4.17 -17.46
C TYR A 31 -13.40 -2.82 -18.15
N GLN A 32 -13.85 -1.71 -17.57
CA GLN A 32 -13.61 -0.36 -18.07
C GLN A 32 -12.92 0.46 -16.97
N TYR A 33 -12.02 1.36 -17.37
CA TYR A 33 -11.33 2.26 -16.44
C TYR A 33 -12.34 3.25 -15.86
N VAL A 34 -12.93 2.90 -14.71
CA VAL A 34 -13.85 3.77 -13.96
C VAL A 34 -13.07 4.38 -12.81
N VAL A 35 -12.91 5.70 -12.85
CA VAL A 35 -12.33 6.45 -11.74
C VAL A 35 -13.42 6.65 -10.69
N ALA A 36 -13.17 6.20 -9.47
CA ALA A 36 -14.10 6.39 -8.36
C ALA A 36 -14.33 7.89 -8.11
N ASN A 37 -15.57 8.27 -7.86
CA ASN A 37 -15.92 9.66 -7.60
C ASN A 37 -15.41 10.09 -6.21
N GLY A 38 -14.65 11.18 -6.16
CA GLY A 38 -14.13 11.77 -4.94
C GLY A 38 -12.69 12.26 -5.07
N TYR A 39 -12.17 12.89 -4.02
CA TYR A 39 -10.78 13.35 -3.99
C TYR A 39 -9.83 12.18 -3.71
N HIS A 40 -9.00 11.84 -4.69
CA HIS A 40 -8.00 10.76 -4.58
C HIS A 40 -6.55 11.26 -4.64
N GLY A 41 -6.33 12.57 -4.77
CA GLY A 41 -4.99 13.15 -4.93
C GLY A 41 -4.18 12.48 -6.05
N ASN A 42 -2.92 12.16 -5.78
CA ASN A 42 -2.03 11.42 -6.69
C ASN A 42 -2.05 9.90 -6.45
N TRP A 43 -3.05 9.38 -5.75
CA TRP A 43 -3.12 7.99 -5.34
C TRP A 43 -4.10 7.18 -6.18
N VAL A 44 -3.76 5.92 -6.39
CA VAL A 44 -4.59 4.94 -7.09
C VAL A 44 -4.72 3.70 -6.20
N ASP A 45 -5.97 3.30 -5.90
CA ASP A 45 -6.24 2.02 -5.23
C ASP A 45 -6.17 0.91 -6.27
N MET A 46 -5.15 0.06 -6.16
CA MET A 46 -4.93 -1.04 -7.11
C MET A 46 -5.76 -2.28 -6.79
N VAL A 47 -6.63 -2.23 -5.76
CA VAL A 47 -7.47 -3.37 -5.35
C VAL A 47 -8.69 -3.53 -6.25
N CYS A 48 -8.54 -4.32 -7.30
CA CYS A 48 -9.63 -4.77 -8.16
C CYS A 48 -9.99 -6.23 -7.85
N ASN A 49 -10.68 -6.49 -6.73
CA ASN A 49 -11.12 -7.85 -6.40
C ASN A 49 -12.63 -7.91 -6.14
N SER A 50 -13.33 -8.62 -7.02
CA SER A 50 -14.77 -8.91 -6.96
C SER A 50 -15.23 -9.56 -5.65
N SER A 51 -14.32 -10.21 -4.92
CA SER A 51 -14.61 -10.84 -3.63
C SER A 51 -14.73 -9.84 -2.48
N TYR A 52 -14.35 -8.58 -2.69
CA TYR A 52 -14.54 -7.47 -1.74
C TYR A 52 -15.80 -6.63 -2.05
N ASN A 53 -16.60 -7.02 -3.06
CA ASN A 53 -17.83 -6.34 -3.44
C ASN A 53 -18.76 -6.15 -2.24
N GLY A 54 -19.20 -4.91 -2.03
CA GLY A 54 -20.12 -4.53 -0.95
C GLY A 54 -19.52 -4.56 0.46
N THR A 55 -18.20 -4.71 0.62
CA THR A 55 -17.54 -4.74 1.94
C THR A 55 -16.95 -3.39 2.40
N GLY A 56 -17.25 -2.32 1.66
CA GLY A 56 -16.81 -0.96 1.97
C GLY A 56 -15.44 -0.60 1.38
N PRO A 57 -14.91 0.60 1.68
CA PRO A 57 -13.67 1.10 1.10
C PRO A 57 -12.47 0.24 1.47
N THR A 58 -11.47 0.18 0.59
CA THR A 58 -10.17 -0.48 0.87
C THR A 58 -9.35 0.34 1.85
N TRP A 59 -9.45 1.66 1.74
CA TRP A 59 -8.66 2.61 2.50
C TRP A 59 -9.56 3.65 3.18
N LEU A 60 -9.23 4.01 4.41
CA LEU A 60 -9.84 5.14 5.13
C LEU A 60 -8.79 6.17 5.45
N ILE A 61 -9.20 7.44 5.46
CA ILE A 61 -8.44 8.52 6.06
C ILE A 61 -8.90 8.64 7.50
N THR A 62 -7.99 8.36 8.43
CA THR A 62 -8.19 8.46 9.88
C THR A 62 -7.34 9.60 10.45
N GLU A 63 -7.70 10.10 11.62
CA GLU A 63 -6.98 11.17 12.31
C GLU A 63 -6.54 10.71 13.69
N ARG A 64 -5.31 11.08 14.05
CA ARG A 64 -4.79 10.94 15.41
C ARG A 64 -3.83 12.09 15.72
N ASP A 65 -4.14 12.83 16.79
CA ASP A 65 -3.35 13.95 17.28
C ASP A 65 -3.09 15.05 16.23
N GLY A 66 -4.09 15.32 15.39
CA GLY A 66 -4.07 16.32 14.31
C GLY A 66 -3.35 15.86 13.04
N ARG A 67 -2.94 14.59 12.96
CA ARG A 67 -2.27 14.01 11.77
C ARG A 67 -3.17 12.98 11.10
N HIS A 68 -3.32 13.12 9.79
CA HIS A 68 -4.04 12.17 8.97
C HIS A 68 -3.20 10.92 8.66
N PHE A 69 -3.89 9.79 8.55
CA PHE A 69 -3.31 8.49 8.19
C PHE A 69 -4.16 7.85 7.11
N MET A 70 -3.50 7.29 6.10
CA MET A 70 -4.12 6.40 5.13
C MET A 70 -4.10 4.96 5.69
N GLU A 71 -5.26 4.45 6.07
CA GLU A 71 -5.41 3.19 6.81
C GLU A 71 -6.06 2.10 5.96
N SER A 72 -5.43 0.93 5.87
CA SER A 72 -5.98 -0.22 5.14
C SER A 72 -7.07 -0.91 5.97
N MET A 73 -8.25 -1.09 5.38
CA MET A 73 -9.39 -1.81 5.97
C MET A 73 -9.42 -3.30 5.63
N ARG A 74 -8.43 -3.79 4.86
CA ARG A 74 -8.42 -5.15 4.35
C ARG A 74 -7.62 -6.06 5.28
N ILE A 75 -8.34 -6.99 5.91
CA ILE A 75 -7.76 -7.99 6.81
C ILE A 75 -7.33 -9.21 5.99
N GLU A 76 -6.13 -9.73 6.27
CA GLU A 76 -5.64 -11.00 5.72
C GLU A 76 -6.59 -12.15 6.07
N LYS A 77 -7.19 -12.78 5.03
CA LYS A 77 -8.18 -13.86 5.17
C LYS A 77 -7.62 -15.26 4.90
N ASN A 78 -6.29 -15.44 4.91
CA ASN A 78 -5.60 -16.70 4.54
C ASN A 78 -6.03 -17.19 3.15
N ARG A 79 -6.36 -16.26 2.24
CA ARG A 79 -6.69 -16.56 0.85
C ARG A 79 -5.58 -15.99 -0.02
N PRO A 80 -4.49 -16.74 -0.23
CA PRO A 80 -3.28 -16.26 -0.90
C PRO A 80 -3.50 -15.85 -2.36
N HIS A 81 -4.64 -16.21 -2.96
CA HIS A 81 -4.85 -16.15 -4.40
C HIS A 81 -5.09 -14.77 -5.03
N ARG A 82 -5.35 -13.67 -4.30
CA ARG A 82 -6.04 -12.53 -4.97
C ARG A 82 -5.71 -11.11 -4.49
N MET A 83 -4.43 -10.74 -4.51
CA MET A 83 -3.95 -9.35 -4.40
C MET A 83 -3.75 -8.84 -2.96
N PHE A 84 -2.66 -8.10 -2.80
CA PHE A 84 -2.33 -7.39 -1.57
C PHE A 84 -2.88 -5.98 -1.69
N PRO A 85 -3.64 -5.51 -0.69
CA PRO A 85 -4.13 -4.14 -0.65
C PRO A 85 -2.96 -3.17 -0.83
N THR A 86 -2.92 -2.51 -2.00
CA THR A 86 -1.81 -1.66 -2.41
C THR A 86 -2.38 -0.35 -2.91
N LEU A 87 -1.94 0.75 -2.30
CA LEU A 87 -2.20 2.10 -2.75
C LEU A 87 -0.94 2.62 -3.44
N GLU A 88 -1.07 3.05 -4.69
CA GLU A 88 0.05 3.41 -5.55
C GLU A 88 0.09 4.91 -5.81
N THR A 89 1.29 5.48 -5.89
CA THR A 89 1.54 6.83 -6.41
C THR A 89 2.88 6.87 -7.16
N GLY A 90 3.05 7.88 -8.00
CA GLY A 90 4.29 8.11 -8.75
C GLY A 90 4.18 7.78 -10.24
N LYS A 91 5.33 7.52 -10.87
CA LYS A 91 5.41 7.22 -12.30
C LYS A 91 6.35 6.04 -12.55
N HIS A 92 5.95 5.08 -13.37
CA HIS A 92 6.77 3.91 -13.72
C HIS A 92 8.13 4.24 -14.36
N GLN A 93 8.30 5.45 -14.90
CA GLN A 93 9.58 5.90 -15.47
C GLN A 93 10.59 6.39 -14.43
N TRP A 94 10.20 6.52 -13.15
CA TRP A 94 11.13 6.92 -12.09
C TRP A 94 12.19 5.84 -11.84
N LYS A 95 13.43 6.29 -11.70
CA LYS A 95 14.64 5.51 -11.44
C LYS A 95 15.57 6.36 -10.57
N ASP A 96 16.58 5.75 -9.97
CA ASP A 96 17.59 6.43 -9.16
C ASP A 96 16.94 7.27 -8.06
N TYR A 97 16.08 6.63 -7.25
CA TYR A 97 15.23 7.32 -6.29
C TYR A 97 15.23 6.67 -4.90
N GLU A 98 15.05 7.55 -3.91
CA GLU A 98 14.80 7.16 -2.53
C GLU A 98 13.30 7.28 -2.24
N VAL A 99 12.73 6.27 -1.58
CA VAL A 99 11.36 6.30 -1.10
C VAL A 99 11.30 5.89 0.37
N SER A 100 10.46 6.58 1.15
CA SER A 100 10.22 6.19 2.53
C SER A 100 8.78 6.46 2.97
N VAL A 101 8.29 5.64 3.90
CA VAL A 101 6.96 5.77 4.51
C VAL A 101 7.05 5.53 6.01
N SER A 102 6.24 6.24 6.80
CA SER A 102 5.99 5.90 8.20
C SER A 102 4.77 4.98 8.27
N VAL A 103 4.98 3.75 8.74
CA VAL A 103 3.91 2.75 8.87
C VAL A 103 3.68 2.41 10.33
N ARG A 104 2.41 2.33 10.75
CA ARG A 104 2.01 1.71 12.00
C ARG A 104 1.28 0.41 11.68
N ARG A 105 1.71 -0.69 12.27
CA ARG A 105 0.97 -1.95 12.15
C ARG A 105 -0.20 -1.95 13.13
N LEU A 106 -1.39 -2.30 12.67
CA LEU A 106 -2.54 -2.54 13.54
C LEU A 106 -2.59 -3.98 14.06
N SER A 107 -1.90 -4.90 13.37
CA SER A 107 -1.79 -6.31 13.76
C SER A 107 -0.43 -6.87 13.37
N GLN A 108 0.10 -7.78 14.21
CA GLN A 108 1.28 -8.61 13.93
C GLN A 108 0.95 -9.82 13.04
N LYS A 109 -0.33 -10.02 12.68
CA LYS A 109 -0.75 -11.04 11.71
C LYS A 109 -0.63 -10.50 10.29
N GLY A 110 0.01 -11.27 9.40
CA GLY A 110 0.24 -10.87 8.01
C GLY A 110 1.39 -9.89 7.86
N MET A 111 1.52 -9.29 6.67
CA MET A 111 2.58 -8.35 6.33
C MET A 111 2.04 -6.93 6.10
N ALA A 112 2.86 -5.92 6.39
CA ALA A 112 2.62 -4.53 5.99
C ALA A 112 3.95 -3.92 5.54
N GLY A 113 3.95 -3.13 4.47
CA GLY A 113 5.20 -2.70 3.87
C GLY A 113 5.08 -1.59 2.84
N LEU A 114 6.24 -1.29 2.25
CA LEU A 114 6.48 -0.31 1.21
C LEU A 114 6.73 -1.04 -0.10
N VAL A 115 5.88 -0.77 -1.09
CA VAL A 115 6.06 -1.20 -2.48
C VAL A 115 6.96 -0.21 -3.21
N PHE A 116 7.86 -0.72 -4.06
CA PHE A 116 8.75 0.08 -4.89
C PHE A 116 9.07 -0.64 -6.21
N SER A 117 9.54 0.11 -7.21
CA SER A 117 9.86 -0.37 -8.56
C SER A 117 8.74 -1.22 -9.17
N MET A 118 7.50 -0.75 -9.03
CA MET A 118 6.30 -1.46 -9.43
C MET A 118 6.07 -1.35 -10.94
N ASN A 119 5.91 -2.49 -11.61
CA ASN A 119 5.48 -2.55 -13.01
C ASN A 119 3.94 -2.52 -13.10
N HIS A 120 3.27 -3.33 -12.28
CA HIS A 120 1.81 -3.34 -12.08
C HIS A 120 1.45 -4.10 -10.78
N SER A 121 0.16 -4.17 -10.42
CA SER A 121 -0.37 -4.71 -9.14
C SER A 121 0.00 -6.16 -8.76
N ILE A 122 0.61 -6.90 -9.69
CA ILE A 122 1.02 -8.30 -9.50
C ILE A 122 2.48 -8.53 -9.91
N ASP A 123 3.26 -7.47 -10.14
CA ASP A 123 4.70 -7.52 -10.45
C ASP A 123 5.41 -6.35 -9.76
N THR A 124 6.01 -6.64 -8.60
CA THR A 124 6.55 -5.60 -7.73
C THR A 124 7.63 -6.09 -6.76
N LEU A 125 8.49 -5.17 -6.33
CA LEU A 125 9.30 -5.33 -5.13
C LEU A 125 8.54 -4.78 -3.91
N VAL A 126 8.76 -5.41 -2.75
CA VAL A 126 8.20 -4.95 -1.49
C VAL A 126 9.21 -5.09 -0.36
N PHE A 127 9.34 -4.04 0.46
CA PHE A 127 10.02 -4.08 1.74
C PHE A 127 8.97 -4.09 2.86
N TYR A 128 8.91 -5.15 3.65
CA TYR A 128 7.81 -5.36 4.60
C TYR A 128 8.27 -5.86 5.96
N LEU A 129 7.40 -5.60 6.94
CA LEU A 129 7.43 -6.20 8.26
C LEU A 129 6.40 -7.34 8.30
N ASP A 130 6.77 -8.48 8.86
CA ASP A 130 5.91 -9.66 8.98
C ASP A 130 6.11 -10.37 10.32
N GLY A 131 5.04 -10.97 10.81
CA GLY A 131 5.02 -11.60 12.13
C GLY A 131 5.36 -10.61 13.25
N LYS A 132 6.23 -11.03 14.17
CA LYS A 132 6.64 -10.24 15.34
C LYS A 132 8.05 -9.68 15.23
N ASP A 133 8.86 -10.25 14.34
CA ASP A 133 10.31 -10.14 14.40
C ASP A 133 11.00 -10.27 13.04
N LYS A 134 10.27 -10.12 11.93
CA LYS A 134 10.86 -10.22 10.58
C LYS A 134 10.69 -8.93 9.79
N ALA A 135 11.81 -8.49 9.20
CA ALA A 135 11.81 -7.52 8.11
C ALA A 135 12.42 -8.16 6.87
N ALA A 136 11.78 -8.00 5.71
CA ALA A 136 12.21 -8.69 4.49
C ALA A 136 11.94 -7.86 3.23
N VAL A 137 12.77 -8.07 2.22
CA VAL A 137 12.56 -7.60 0.86
C VAL A 137 12.23 -8.82 0.00
N ALA A 138 11.16 -8.73 -0.77
CA ALA A 138 10.77 -9.77 -1.71
C ALA A 138 10.40 -9.19 -3.08
N TYR A 139 10.73 -9.96 -4.11
CA TYR A 139 10.13 -9.81 -5.43
C TYR A 139 8.86 -10.65 -5.51
N ARG A 140 7.83 -10.09 -6.13
CA ARG A 140 6.52 -10.73 -6.22
C ARG A 140 6.02 -10.69 -7.63
N HIS A 141 5.66 -11.85 -8.14
CA HIS A 141 5.05 -12.01 -9.44
C HIS A 141 3.85 -12.95 -9.34
N LYS A 142 2.63 -12.40 -9.45
CA LYS A 142 1.37 -13.14 -9.25
C LYS A 142 1.32 -13.81 -7.88
N GLU A 143 1.38 -15.14 -7.83
CA GLU A 143 1.37 -15.94 -6.60
C GLU A 143 2.78 -16.25 -6.09
N GLU A 144 3.80 -16.02 -6.92
CA GLU A 144 5.18 -16.30 -6.60
C GLU A 144 5.76 -15.17 -5.74
N VAL A 145 6.31 -15.54 -4.60
CA VAL A 145 7.02 -14.63 -3.70
C VAL A 145 8.43 -15.14 -3.53
N GLN A 146 9.40 -14.38 -4.04
CA GLN A 146 10.82 -14.66 -3.88
C GLN A 146 11.39 -13.69 -2.84
N VAL A 147 11.70 -14.20 -1.65
CA VAL A 147 12.41 -13.44 -0.63
C VAL A 147 13.85 -13.21 -1.13
N LEU A 148 14.22 -11.95 -1.31
CA LEU A 148 15.56 -11.53 -1.73
C LEU A 148 16.50 -11.44 -0.52
N LYS A 149 15.98 -10.89 0.58
CA LYS A 149 16.68 -10.77 1.85
C LYS A 149 15.70 -10.69 3.01
N GLU A 150 16.06 -11.30 4.13
CA GLU A 150 15.35 -11.14 5.39
C GLU A 150 16.33 -11.00 6.55
N VAL A 151 15.86 -10.33 7.59
CA VAL A 151 16.59 -10.13 8.85
C VAL A 151 15.62 -10.23 10.04
N SER A 152 16.15 -10.63 11.18
CA SER A 152 15.40 -10.52 12.44
C SER A 152 15.33 -9.05 12.86
N PHE A 153 14.13 -8.55 13.04
CA PHE A 153 13.81 -7.19 13.43
C PHE A 153 12.54 -7.18 14.30
N PRO A 154 12.67 -7.14 15.63
CA PRO A 154 11.53 -7.06 16.56
C PRO A 154 10.69 -5.80 16.33
N HIS A 155 9.37 -5.97 16.20
CA HIS A 155 8.43 -4.87 15.99
C HIS A 155 7.03 -5.18 16.54
N GLY A 156 6.23 -4.15 16.82
CA GLY A 156 4.91 -4.22 17.44
C GLY A 156 3.85 -3.40 16.73
N CYS A 157 2.71 -3.19 17.40
CA CYS A 157 1.56 -2.44 16.86
C CYS A 157 1.43 -1.01 17.41
N ASP A 158 2.14 -0.69 18.49
CA ASP A 158 2.00 0.59 19.19
C ASP A 158 3.02 1.64 18.77
N GLN A 159 3.83 1.33 17.75
CA GLN A 159 4.93 2.15 17.28
C GLN A 159 4.83 2.37 15.78
N GLU A 160 5.30 3.53 15.34
CA GLU A 160 5.52 3.83 13.93
C GLU A 160 6.94 3.41 13.53
N TYR A 161 7.04 2.80 12.35
CA TYR A 161 8.29 2.37 11.74
C TYR A 161 8.50 3.14 10.45
N ARG A 162 9.67 3.74 10.28
CA ARG A 162 10.06 4.34 9.00
C ARG A 162 10.69 3.27 8.12
N LEU A 163 9.96 2.85 7.08
CA LEU A 163 10.49 1.99 6.03
C LEU A 163 11.09 2.88 4.95
N LYS A 164 12.32 2.58 4.51
CA LYS A 164 13.05 3.36 3.52
C LYS A 164 13.78 2.43 2.57
N VAL A 165 13.73 2.73 1.29
CA VAL A 165 14.42 2.00 0.22
C VAL A 165 15.17 3.00 -0.65
N ASP A 166 16.39 2.64 -1.01
CA ASP A 166 17.21 3.32 -2.01
C ASP A 166 17.23 2.45 -3.28
N CYS A 167 16.79 3.01 -4.40
CA CYS A 167 16.65 2.30 -5.67
C CYS A 167 17.68 2.84 -6.67
N ASP A 168 18.82 2.14 -6.76
CA ASP A 168 19.91 2.36 -7.72
C ASP A 168 19.80 1.46 -8.96
#